data_AF-A0A7S0A539-F1
#
_entry.id   AF-A0A7S0A539-F1
#
_cell.length_a   1.000
_cell.length_b   1.000
_cell.length_c   1.000
_cell.angle_alpha   90.00
_cell.angle_beta   90.00
_cell.angle_gamma   90.00
#
_symmetry.space_group_name_H-M   'P 1'
#
loop_
_entity.id
_entity.type
_entity.pdbx_description
1 polymer ?
#
loop_
_entity_poly.entity_id
_entity_poly.type
_entity_poly.pdbx_seq_one_letter_code
_entity_poly.pdbx_strand_id
1 'polypeptide(L)'
;FGSRASWRLRSPRATHTFAMLLLLQPYQSEQCSLLHGGFALFVQGFLAAMALCTLLYKRWQESPKRSWTIWFMDSSKQAFAMALQHVVNLILAAIFADLESTKAGVCIWYITNLSIATCCGLVVVAGIMKLQRWAVERYGWDWLQSGEYGYPPKWGVWLVQMVMWGLVCIVEKLFIAAVVIVPLRR
;
A
#
# COMPACT_ATOMS: atom_id res chain seq x y z
N PHE A 1 -4.21 -82.33 10.75
CA PHE A 1 -3.54 -81.66 9.60
C PHE A 1 -4.63 -81.23 8.64
N GLY A 2 -4.95 -79.97 8.36
CA GLY A 2 -4.36 -78.66 8.59
C GLY A 2 -5.18 -77.68 7.73
N SER A 3 -5.48 -76.51 8.27
CA SER A 3 -6.35 -75.47 7.71
C SER A 3 -6.09 -75.11 6.24
N ARG A 4 -7.13 -74.74 5.49
CA ARG A 4 -6.99 -73.83 4.34
C ARG A 4 -8.05 -72.73 4.42
N ALA A 5 -7.54 -71.52 4.61
CA ALA A 5 -8.23 -70.30 4.96
C ALA A 5 -8.84 -69.60 3.74
N SER A 6 -9.98 -68.94 3.95
CA SER A 6 -10.56 -67.93 3.07
C SER A 6 -9.81 -66.60 3.21
N TRP A 7 -9.17 -66.06 2.17
CA TRP A 7 -8.86 -64.62 2.13
C TRP A 7 -8.87 -64.05 0.70
N ARG A 8 -9.97 -63.32 0.44
CA ARG A 8 -10.06 -62.00 -0.22
C ARG A 8 -9.19 -61.72 -1.45
N LEU A 9 -9.88 -61.52 -2.57
CA LEU A 9 -9.46 -60.69 -3.70
C LEU A 9 -8.80 -59.39 -3.20
N ARG A 10 -7.51 -59.24 -3.47
CA ARG A 10 -6.76 -58.01 -3.22
C ARG A 10 -7.09 -57.02 -4.34
N SER A 11 -7.97 -56.08 -4.06
CA SER A 11 -8.25 -54.96 -4.96
C SER A 11 -7.02 -54.07 -5.12
N PRO A 12 -6.64 -53.63 -6.33
CA PRO A 12 -5.63 -52.59 -6.51
C PRO A 12 -6.29 -51.22 -6.33
N ARG A 13 -6.43 -50.76 -5.08
CA ARG A 13 -6.97 -49.41 -4.75
C ARG A 13 -6.05 -48.59 -3.84
N ALA A 14 -4.74 -48.85 -3.85
CA ALA A 14 -3.81 -48.15 -2.96
C ALA A 14 -2.98 -47.04 -3.65
N THR A 15 -2.85 -47.06 -4.98
CA THR A 15 -1.99 -46.10 -5.71
C THR A 15 -2.72 -44.83 -6.14
N HIS A 16 -4.02 -44.89 -6.46
CA HIS A 16 -4.80 -43.71 -6.85
C HIS A 16 -5.09 -42.76 -5.68
N THR A 17 -5.18 -43.30 -4.46
CA THR A 17 -5.50 -42.52 -3.26
C THR A 17 -4.36 -41.60 -2.85
N PHE A 18 -3.11 -42.02 -3.02
CA PHE A 18 -1.94 -41.23 -2.64
C PHE A 18 -1.68 -40.07 -3.62
N ALA A 19 -1.86 -40.32 -4.93
CA ALA A 19 -1.81 -39.26 -5.95
C ALA A 19 -2.97 -38.26 -5.77
N MET A 20 -4.16 -38.74 -5.42
CA MET A 20 -5.30 -37.86 -5.11
C MET A 20 -5.10 -37.09 -3.80
N LEU A 21 -4.43 -37.67 -2.79
CA LEU A 21 -4.02 -36.94 -1.56
C LEU A 21 -2.91 -35.92 -1.83
N LEU A 22 -2.00 -36.17 -2.78
CA LEU A 22 -1.01 -35.19 -3.25
C LEU A 22 -1.67 -34.06 -4.06
N LEU A 23 -2.68 -34.35 -4.88
CA LEU A 23 -3.47 -33.35 -5.60
C LEU A 23 -4.47 -32.59 -4.69
N LEU A 24 -4.82 -33.18 -3.55
CA LEU A 24 -5.62 -32.58 -2.49
C LEU A 24 -4.77 -32.02 -1.36
N GLN A 25 -3.43 -31.93 -1.50
CA GLN A 25 -2.71 -31.01 -0.64
C GLN A 25 -3.33 -29.64 -0.90
N PRO A 26 -3.96 -29.01 0.11
CA PRO A 26 -4.32 -27.62 -0.04
C PRO A 26 -3.01 -26.93 -0.41
N TYR A 27 -3.02 -26.19 -1.51
CA TYR A 27 -1.95 -25.25 -1.81
C TYR A 27 -1.95 -24.26 -0.64
N GLN A 28 -1.20 -24.60 0.41
CA GLN A 28 -0.83 -23.69 1.46
C GLN A 28 0.12 -22.74 0.75
N SER A 29 -0.44 -21.68 0.15
CA SER A 29 0.35 -20.51 -0.19
C SER A 29 1.16 -20.21 1.06
N GLU A 30 2.49 -20.25 0.96
CA GLU A 30 3.32 -19.78 2.06
C GLU A 30 2.68 -18.48 2.57
N GLN A 31 2.36 -18.44 3.86
CA GLN A 31 1.65 -17.32 4.46
C GLN A 31 2.53 -16.08 4.33
N CYS A 32 2.35 -15.37 3.23
CA CYS A 32 3.17 -14.22 2.93
C CYS A 32 2.85 -13.16 3.97
N SER A 33 3.84 -12.91 4.84
CA SER A 33 3.71 -12.05 6.00
C SER A 33 4.09 -10.63 5.61
N LEU A 34 3.08 -9.76 5.44
CA LEU A 34 3.28 -8.36 5.00
C LEU A 34 3.89 -7.46 6.09
N LEU A 35 3.63 -7.79 7.36
CA LEU A 35 4.02 -6.97 8.52
C LEU A 35 5.18 -7.56 9.32
N HIS A 36 5.42 -8.87 9.20
CA HIS A 36 6.30 -9.61 10.09
C HIS A 36 7.30 -10.43 9.28
N GLY A 37 8.51 -10.57 9.82
CA GLY A 37 9.61 -11.27 9.16
C GLY A 37 10.77 -10.33 8.82
N GLY A 38 12.00 -10.84 8.95
CA GLY A 38 13.21 -10.03 8.77
C GLY A 38 13.30 -9.38 7.39
N PHE A 39 12.87 -10.09 6.33
CA PHE A 39 12.86 -9.56 4.97
C PHE A 39 11.87 -8.39 4.80
N ALA A 40 10.65 -8.52 5.34
CA ALA A 40 9.64 -7.46 5.23
C ALA A 40 10.09 -6.17 5.95
N LEU A 41 10.63 -6.30 7.17
CA LEU A 41 11.19 -5.17 7.93
C LEU A 41 12.40 -4.55 7.23
N PHE A 42 13.26 -5.37 6.62
CA PHE A 42 14.40 -4.89 5.83
C PHE A 42 13.94 -4.03 4.65
N VAL A 43 12.99 -4.50 3.84
CA VAL A 43 12.47 -3.77 2.68
C VAL A 43 11.78 -2.47 3.11
N GLN A 44 10.94 -2.51 4.14
CA GLN A 44 10.27 -1.31 4.67
C GLN A 44 11.28 -0.27 5.17
N GLY A 45 12.28 -0.70 5.95
CA GLY A 45 13.34 0.17 6.45
C GLY A 45 14.20 0.77 5.32
N PHE A 46 14.55 -0.04 4.32
CA PHE A 46 15.33 0.40 3.17
C PHE A 46 14.60 1.45 2.33
N LEU A 47 13.31 1.24 2.04
CA LEU A 47 12.49 2.21 1.31
C LEU A 47 12.33 3.52 2.10
N ALA A 48 12.09 3.44 3.41
CA ALA A 48 12.00 4.61 4.28
C ALA A 48 13.31 5.40 4.32
N ALA A 49 14.45 4.71 4.38
CA ALA A 49 15.77 5.33 4.34
C ALA A 49 16.01 6.04 2.99
N MET A 50 15.69 5.40 1.86
CA MET A 50 15.80 6.04 0.54
C MET A 50 14.90 7.27 0.41
N ALA A 51 13.68 7.22 0.94
CA ALA A 51 12.78 8.37 0.96
C ALA A 51 13.37 9.53 1.76
N LEU A 52 13.92 9.26 2.95
CA LEU A 52 14.57 10.27 3.78
C LEU A 52 15.82 10.85 3.11
N CYS A 53 16.69 10.00 2.56
CA CYS A 53 17.88 10.43 1.81
C CYS A 53 17.49 11.34 0.64
N THR A 54 16.41 11.03 -0.07
CA THR A 54 15.87 11.86 -1.15
C THR A 54 15.47 13.25 -0.63
N LEU A 55 14.77 13.34 0.51
CA LEU A 55 14.37 14.61 1.11
C LEU A 55 15.58 15.45 1.57
N LEU A 56 16.60 14.81 2.12
CA LEU A 56 17.84 15.46 2.53
C LEU A 56 18.64 15.95 1.32
N TYR A 57 18.72 15.14 0.26
CA TYR A 57 19.37 15.53 -0.99
C TYR A 57 18.67 16.74 -1.64
N LYS A 58 17.32 16.75 -1.68
CA LYS A 58 16.55 17.90 -2.18
C LYS A 58 16.83 19.16 -1.38
N ARG A 59 16.89 19.07 -0.05
CA ARG A 59 17.24 20.22 0.82
C ARG A 59 18.67 20.70 0.57
N TRP A 60 19.61 19.79 0.30
CA TRP A 60 21.00 20.15 0.01
C TRP A 60 21.14 20.94 -1.30
N GLN A 61 20.36 20.57 -2.32
CA GLN A 61 20.31 21.25 -3.62
C GLN A 61 19.54 22.58 -3.57
N GLU A 62 18.68 22.79 -2.59
CA GLU A 62 17.85 23.99 -2.48
C GLU A 62 18.67 25.24 -2.14
N SER A 63 18.54 26.31 -2.94
CA SER A 63 19.16 27.62 -2.73
C SER A 63 18.14 28.74 -2.99
N PRO A 64 17.76 29.56 -1.99
CA PRO A 64 18.16 29.53 -0.57
C PRO A 64 17.53 28.36 0.21
N LYS A 65 18.23 27.85 1.23
CA LYS A 65 17.75 26.71 2.04
C LYS A 65 16.55 27.10 2.90
N ARG A 66 15.47 26.31 2.85
CA ARG A 66 14.30 26.50 3.71
C ARG A 66 14.64 26.29 5.20
N SER A 67 14.00 27.04 6.09
CA SER A 67 14.22 26.89 7.55
C SER A 67 13.92 25.46 8.02
N TRP A 68 14.60 25.01 9.07
CA TRP A 68 14.44 23.63 9.58
C TRP A 68 13.02 23.33 10.04
N THR A 69 12.34 24.30 10.65
CA THR A 69 10.95 24.17 11.10
C THR A 69 10.00 23.92 9.93
N ILE A 70 10.10 24.71 8.86
CA ILE A 70 9.19 24.59 7.72
C ILE A 70 9.49 23.29 6.95
N TRP A 71 10.76 22.91 6.81
CA TRP A 71 11.14 21.63 6.20
C TRP A 71 10.62 20.43 7.00
N PHE A 72 10.65 20.49 8.33
CA PHE A 72 10.08 19.44 9.17
C PHE A 72 8.55 19.38 9.03
N MET A 73 7.88 20.53 8.97
CA MET A 73 6.45 20.63 8.71
C MET A 73 6.06 20.02 7.35
N ASP A 74 6.82 20.27 6.28
CA ASP A 74 6.59 19.68 4.97
C ASP A 74 6.90 18.17 4.94
N SER A 75 8.04 17.78 5.51
CA SER A 75 8.49 16.38 5.52
C SER A 75 7.59 15.48 6.36
N SER A 76 7.06 16.00 7.48
CA SER A 76 6.11 15.27 8.32
C SER A 76 4.79 14.98 7.62
N LYS A 77 4.30 15.87 6.75
CA LYS A 77 3.12 15.60 5.90
C LYS A 77 3.37 14.43 4.94
N GLN A 78 4.56 14.36 4.36
CA GLN A 78 4.94 13.27 3.46
C GLN A 78 5.07 11.94 4.22
N ALA A 79 5.69 11.96 5.41
CA ALA A 79 5.78 10.79 6.27
C ALA A 79 4.39 10.30 6.72
N PHE A 80 3.51 11.22 7.13
CA PHE A 80 2.14 10.91 7.49
C PHE A 80 1.36 10.30 6.32
N ALA A 81 1.44 10.89 5.13
CA ALA A 81 0.76 10.36 3.94
C ALA A 81 1.29 8.98 3.53
N MET A 82 2.61 8.75 3.62
CA MET A 82 3.21 7.42 3.34
C MET A 82 2.71 6.36 4.31
N ALA A 83 2.68 6.66 5.62
CA ALA A 83 2.17 5.75 6.64
C ALA A 83 0.67 5.45 6.43
N LEU A 84 -0.12 6.50 6.16
CA LEU A 84 -1.55 6.37 5.88
C LEU A 84 -1.79 5.50 4.63
N GLN A 85 -1.07 5.75 3.54
CA GLN A 85 -1.17 4.97 2.31
C GLN A 85 -0.76 3.51 2.51
N HIS A 86 0.27 3.24 3.31
CA HIS A 86 0.66 1.86 3.64
C HIS A 86 -0.47 1.11 4.35
N VAL A 87 -1.09 1.72 5.37
CA VAL A 87 -2.22 1.13 6.11
C VAL A 87 -3.42 0.91 5.20
N VAL A 88 -3.80 1.90 4.39
CA VAL A 88 -4.92 1.76 3.44
C VAL A 88 -4.62 0.66 2.41
N ASN A 89 -3.38 0.54 1.93
CA ASN A 89 -2.97 -0.50 0.99
C ASN A 89 -3.09 -1.90 1.61
N LEU A 90 -2.70 -2.08 2.88
CA LEU A 90 -2.88 -3.34 3.62
C LEU A 90 -4.36 -3.71 3.77
N ILE A 91 -5.20 -2.74 4.17
CA ILE A 91 -6.65 -2.94 4.34
C ILE A 91 -7.29 -3.37 3.01
N LEU A 92 -7.02 -2.64 1.94
CA LEU A 92 -7.56 -2.96 0.61
C LEU A 92 -7.07 -4.31 0.11
N ALA A 93 -5.81 -4.67 0.37
CA ALA A 93 -5.28 -5.98 -0.01
C ALA A 93 -5.99 -7.13 0.71
N ALA A 94 -6.28 -6.97 2.00
CA ALA A 94 -7.04 -7.94 2.78
C ALA A 94 -8.49 -8.05 2.28
N ILE A 95 -9.15 -6.92 2.01
CA ILE A 95 -10.52 -6.89 1.46
C ILE A 95 -10.58 -7.58 0.09
N PHE A 96 -9.65 -7.28 -0.82
CA PHE A 96 -9.67 -7.89 -2.16
C PHE A 96 -9.36 -9.38 -2.14
N ALA A 97 -8.45 -9.82 -1.26
CA ALA A 97 -8.15 -11.24 -1.08
C ALA A 97 -9.34 -12.02 -0.50
N ASP A 98 -10.16 -11.42 0.37
CA ASP A 98 -11.35 -12.06 0.95
C ASP A 98 -12.53 -12.09 -0.05
N LEU A 99 -12.71 -11.02 -0.81
CA LEU A 99 -13.82 -10.93 -1.76
C LEU A 99 -13.65 -11.86 -2.97
N GLU A 100 -12.42 -12.12 -3.40
CA GLU A 100 -12.13 -13.00 -4.55
C GLU A 100 -12.02 -14.48 -4.18
N SER A 101 -12.75 -15.34 -4.90
CA SER A 101 -12.59 -16.80 -4.83
C SER A 101 -11.38 -17.32 -5.60
N THR A 102 -10.65 -16.44 -6.31
CA THR A 102 -9.40 -16.72 -7.02
C THR A 102 -8.23 -16.89 -6.03
N LYS A 103 -7.26 -17.74 -6.36
CA LYS A 103 -6.13 -18.13 -5.49
C LYS A 103 -5.11 -17.01 -5.19
N ALA A 104 -5.42 -15.74 -5.47
CA ALA A 104 -4.49 -14.63 -5.27
C ALA A 104 -4.44 -14.25 -3.77
N GLY A 105 -3.33 -14.57 -3.10
CA GLY A 105 -3.14 -14.24 -1.69
C GLY A 105 -2.99 -12.74 -1.43
N VAL A 106 -3.13 -12.34 -0.16
CA VAL A 106 -3.04 -10.94 0.31
C VAL A 106 -1.81 -10.20 -0.21
N CYS A 107 -0.65 -10.86 -0.33
CA CYS A 107 0.56 -10.22 -0.85
C CYS A 107 0.50 -9.85 -2.33
N ILE A 108 -0.17 -10.68 -3.15
CA ILE A 108 -0.38 -10.37 -4.57
C ILE A 108 -1.29 -9.16 -4.67
N TRP A 109 -2.37 -9.12 -3.89
CA TRP A 109 -3.25 -7.96 -3.84
C TRP A 109 -2.56 -6.70 -3.30
N TYR A 110 -1.66 -6.85 -2.33
CA TYR A 110 -0.87 -5.76 -1.80
C TYR A 110 0.05 -5.15 -2.85
N ILE A 111 0.84 -5.97 -3.55
CA ILE A 111 1.77 -5.47 -4.58
C ILE A 111 1.02 -4.92 -5.79
N THR A 112 -0.07 -5.55 -6.23
CA THR A 112 -0.91 -5.07 -7.33
C THR A 112 -1.51 -3.70 -7.02
N ASN A 113 -2.13 -3.55 -5.84
CA ASN A 113 -2.72 -2.28 -5.42
C ASN A 113 -1.65 -1.19 -5.24
N LEU A 114 -0.46 -1.55 -4.75
CA LEU A 114 0.66 -0.63 -4.63
C LEU A 114 1.17 -0.19 -6.02
N SER A 115 1.42 -1.12 -6.93
CA SER A 115 1.93 -0.85 -8.27
C SER A 115 0.97 0.05 -9.06
N ILE A 116 -0.33 -0.27 -9.07
CA ILE A 116 -1.34 0.54 -9.76
C ILE A 116 -1.40 1.96 -9.17
N ALA A 117 -1.37 2.10 -7.84
CA ALA A 117 -1.37 3.42 -7.21
C ALA A 117 -0.09 4.22 -7.51
N THR A 118 1.07 3.58 -7.58
CA THR A 118 2.30 4.31 -7.97
C THR A 118 2.28 4.77 -9.43
N CYS A 119 1.70 3.98 -10.34
CA CYS A 119 1.63 4.32 -11.77
C CYS A 119 0.53 5.35 -12.07
N CYS A 120 -0.70 5.08 -11.64
CA CYS A 120 -1.87 5.91 -11.95
C CYS A 120 -2.08 7.01 -10.91
N GLY A 121 -1.85 6.70 -9.63
CA GLY A 121 -2.08 7.62 -8.52
C GLY A 121 -1.20 8.86 -8.58
N LEU A 122 0.05 8.74 -9.03
CA LEU A 122 0.92 9.91 -9.21
C LEU A 122 0.30 10.94 -10.18
N VAL A 123 -0.32 10.48 -11.26
CA VAL A 123 -1.00 11.35 -12.24
C VAL A 123 -2.22 12.01 -11.61
N VAL A 124 -3.04 11.24 -10.88
CA VAL A 124 -4.24 11.74 -10.19
C VAL A 124 -3.87 12.79 -9.14
N VAL A 125 -2.91 12.48 -8.26
CA VAL A 125 -2.41 13.41 -7.24
C VAL A 125 -1.83 14.67 -7.89
N ALA A 126 -1.06 14.54 -8.97
CA ALA A 126 -0.53 15.71 -9.68
C ALA A 126 -1.65 16.62 -10.23
N GLY A 127 -2.73 16.02 -10.74
CA GLY A 127 -3.94 16.74 -11.16
C GLY A 127 -4.63 17.45 -10.00
N ILE A 128 -4.90 16.74 -8.89
CA ILE A 128 -5.54 17.31 -7.69
C ILE A 128 -4.69 18.46 -7.13
N MET A 129 -3.37 18.31 -7.06
CA MET A 129 -2.47 19.36 -6.57
C MET A 129 -2.46 20.60 -7.48
N LYS A 130 -2.57 20.42 -8.80
CA LYS A 130 -2.74 21.55 -9.73
C LYS A 130 -4.08 22.26 -9.50
N LEU A 131 -5.16 21.50 -9.35
CA LEU A 131 -6.49 22.03 -9.08
C LEU A 131 -6.53 22.78 -7.74
N GLN A 132 -5.93 22.22 -6.70
CA GLN A 132 -5.83 22.84 -5.39
C GLN A 132 -5.08 24.17 -5.47
N ARG A 133 -3.93 24.23 -6.14
CA ARG A 133 -3.18 25.49 -6.32
C ARG A 133 -4.00 26.53 -7.07
N TRP A 134 -4.64 26.14 -8.18
CA TRP A 134 -5.53 27.02 -8.93
C TRP A 134 -6.68 27.55 -8.07
N ALA A 135 -7.31 26.71 -7.26
CA ALA A 135 -8.40 27.12 -6.36
C ALA A 135 -7.90 28.09 -5.28
N VAL A 136 -6.75 27.79 -4.67
CA VAL A 136 -6.12 28.65 -3.66
C VAL A 136 -5.82 30.03 -4.21
N GLU A 137 -5.21 30.11 -5.40
CA GLU A 137 -4.92 31.36 -6.10
C GLU A 137 -6.20 32.12 -6.47
N ARG A 138 -7.25 31.41 -6.89
CA ARG A 138 -8.52 32.01 -7.32
C ARG A 138 -9.32 32.62 -6.17
N TYR A 139 -9.29 32.00 -4.99
CA TYR A 139 -10.05 32.40 -3.81
C TYR A 139 -9.21 33.17 -2.76
N GLY A 140 -7.91 33.33 -2.98
CA GLY A 140 -7.01 34.05 -2.06
C GLY A 140 -6.80 33.33 -0.73
N TRP A 141 -6.75 31.99 -0.75
CA TRP A 141 -6.56 31.17 0.45
C TRP A 141 -5.10 30.84 0.69
N ASP A 142 -4.25 31.86 0.80
CA ASP A 142 -2.78 31.71 0.88
C ASP A 142 -2.33 30.81 2.05
N TRP A 143 -3.11 30.78 3.14
CA TRP A 143 -2.87 29.91 4.28
C TRP A 143 -3.11 28.40 4.00
N LEU A 144 -3.76 28.04 2.89
CA LEU A 144 -3.91 26.67 2.39
C LEU A 144 -2.79 26.28 1.41
N GLN A 145 -1.95 27.25 1.00
CA GLN A 145 -0.85 26.99 0.09
C GLN A 145 0.20 26.12 0.80
N SER A 146 0.49 24.96 0.21
CA SER A 146 1.44 24.03 0.81
C SER A 146 2.81 24.69 0.95
N GLY A 147 3.32 24.70 2.19
CA GLY A 147 4.60 25.33 2.53
C GLY A 147 4.45 26.70 3.19
N GLU A 148 3.27 27.33 3.11
CA GLU A 148 2.98 28.58 3.80
C GLU A 148 2.28 28.30 5.13
N TYR A 149 2.93 28.71 6.22
CA TYR A 149 2.45 28.48 7.60
C TYR A 149 2.31 29.79 8.40
N GLY A 150 2.57 30.93 7.75
CA GLY A 150 2.63 32.26 8.38
C GLY A 150 3.97 32.59 9.05
N TYR A 151 4.09 33.83 9.52
CA TYR A 151 5.26 34.35 10.24
C TYR A 151 4.81 34.89 11.62
N PRO A 152 5.17 34.22 12.74
CA PRO A 152 5.90 32.95 12.87
C PRO A 152 5.07 31.72 12.41
N PRO A 153 5.71 30.57 12.11
CA PRO A 153 5.02 29.37 11.62
C PRO A 153 3.98 28.85 12.62
N LYS A 154 2.72 28.74 12.19
CA LYS A 154 1.60 28.30 13.02
C LYS A 154 1.32 26.80 12.85
N TRP A 155 1.42 26.04 13.94
CA TRP A 155 1.13 24.60 13.95
C TRP A 155 -0.31 24.24 13.58
N GLY A 156 -1.28 25.11 13.87
CA GLY A 156 -2.68 24.88 13.47
C GLY A 156 -2.88 24.84 11.95
N VAL A 157 -2.20 25.75 11.22
CA VAL A 157 -2.24 25.77 9.75
C VAL A 157 -1.58 24.52 9.19
N TRP A 158 -0.46 24.11 9.77
CA TRP A 158 0.21 22.85 9.42
C TRP A 158 -0.72 21.64 9.58
N LEU A 159 -1.43 21.54 10.72
CA LEU A 159 -2.33 20.43 10.99
C LEU A 159 -3.47 20.36 9.97
N VAL A 160 -4.09 21.51 9.64
CA VAL A 160 -5.14 21.57 8.61
C VAL A 160 -4.60 21.12 7.26
N GLN A 161 -3.43 21.62 6.84
CA GLN A 161 -2.81 21.22 5.58
C GLN A 161 -2.43 19.73 5.58
N MET A 162 -1.99 19.18 6.72
CA MET A 162 -1.65 17.76 6.86
C MET A 162 -2.89 16.86 6.77
N VAL A 163 -3.97 17.21 7.47
CA VAL A 163 -5.24 16.46 7.41
C VAL A 163 -5.83 16.50 6.01
N MET A 164 -5.86 17.69 5.39
CA MET A 164 -6.32 17.85 4.01
C MET A 164 -5.49 16.99 3.04
N TRP A 165 -4.16 16.96 3.21
CA TRP A 165 -3.29 16.11 2.40
C TRP A 165 -3.60 14.62 2.60
N GLY A 166 -3.80 14.17 3.84
CA GLY A 166 -4.22 12.80 4.13
C GLY A 166 -5.55 12.44 3.46
N LEU A 167 -6.54 13.34 3.49
CA LEU A 167 -7.84 13.15 2.83
C LEU A 167 -7.68 13.04 1.31
N VAL A 168 -6.85 13.89 0.68
CA VAL A 168 -6.53 13.81 -0.75
C VAL A 168 -5.93 12.44 -1.09
N CYS A 169 -4.98 11.96 -0.29
CA CYS A 169 -4.38 10.64 -0.50
C CYS A 169 -5.41 9.50 -0.35
N ILE A 170 -6.33 9.57 0.62
CA ILE A 170 -7.40 8.57 0.76
C ILE A 170 -8.33 8.59 -0.45
N VAL A 171 -8.78 9.78 -0.87
CA VAL A 171 -9.67 9.94 -2.02
C VAL A 171 -9.04 9.40 -3.29
N GLU A 172 -7.76 9.73 -3.54
CA GLU A 172 -7.04 9.18 -4.68
C GLU A 172 -6.97 7.65 -4.62
N LYS A 173 -6.63 7.07 -3.47
CA LYS A 173 -6.52 5.62 -3.32
C LYS A 173 -7.85 4.90 -3.56
N LEU A 174 -8.94 5.45 -3.03
CA LEU A 174 -10.29 4.91 -3.24
C LEU A 174 -10.76 5.08 -4.68
N PHE A 175 -10.42 6.21 -5.32
CA PHE A 175 -10.72 6.46 -6.72
C PHE A 175 -10.01 5.47 -7.65
N ILE A 176 -8.70 5.26 -7.46
CA ILE A 176 -7.93 4.26 -8.22
C ILE A 176 -8.48 2.85 -7.99
N ALA A 177 -8.78 2.50 -6.74
CA ALA A 177 -9.40 1.21 -6.42
C ALA A 177 -10.74 1.01 -7.14
N ALA A 178 -11.61 2.02 -7.15
CA ALA A 178 -12.92 1.94 -7.78
C ALA A 178 -12.86 1.92 -9.33
N VAL A 179 -11.99 2.73 -9.94
CA VAL A 179 -11.95 2.92 -11.40
C VAL A 179 -11.07 1.92 -12.10
N VAL A 180 -9.96 1.50 -11.48
CA VAL A 180 -8.99 0.60 -12.12
C VAL A 180 -9.16 -0.82 -11.61
N ILE A 181 -9.23 -1.01 -10.29
CA ILE A 181 -9.15 -2.34 -9.69
C ILE A 181 -10.50 -3.08 -9.79
N VAL A 182 -11.62 -2.43 -9.47
CA VAL A 182 -12.94 -3.08 -9.51
C VAL A 182 -13.32 -3.58 -10.91
N PRO A 183 -13.09 -2.84 -12.01
CA PRO A 183 -13.37 -3.34 -13.35
C PRO A 183 -12.44 -4.47 -13.81
N LEU A 184 -11.16 -4.45 -13.39
CA LEU A 184 -10.20 -5.53 -13.69
C LEU A 184 -10.58 -6.86 -13.03
N ARG A 185 -11.41 -6.82 -11.99
CA ARG A 185 -11.93 -8.00 -11.28
C ARG A 185 -13.13 -8.67 -11.97
N ARG A 186 -13.85 -7.94 -12.83
CA ARG A 186 -14.98 -8.51 -13.59
C ARG A 186 -14.49 -9.30 -14.79
#